data_AF-A0AAQ3NE31-F1
#
_entry.id   AF-A0AAQ3NE31-F1
#
_cell.length_a   1.000
_cell.length_b   1.000
_cell.length_c   1.000
_cell.angle_alpha   90.00
_cell.angle_beta   90.00
_cell.angle_gamma   90.00
#
_symmetry.space_group_name_H-M   'P 1'
#
loop_
_entity.id
_entity.type
_entity.pdbx_description
1 polymer ?
#
loop_
_entity_poly.entity_id
_entity_poly.type
_entity_poly.pdbx_seq_one_letter_code
_entity_poly.pdbx_strand_id
1 'polypeptide(L)'
;MRMSMTENVKPSMPKTESAKEFMRMIKEYSQSDITDKFIVGTLMSELTTKKFDWSQPIHEHVTGIANIAARLKSMGIEVNESILVQFIMNSLPPEFGQFQVNYNTIKDKWNFQEIKAILVQEEERLKKMRDHSIHLTTHEGASFSKAKPGNKNKKDIAPMKVNKGNIQKDHKCFFCKKIGHFKKDCPKRRYFLCFCKF
;
A
#
# COMPACT_ATOMS: atom_id res chain seq x y z
N MET A 1 48.44 -13.86 -0.27
CA MET A 1 47.26 -14.68 0.13
C MET A 1 47.33 -15.98 -0.63
N ARG A 2 47.63 -17.11 0.03
CA ARG A 2 47.61 -18.44 -0.60
C ARG A 2 46.21 -19.01 -0.41
N MET A 3 45.51 -19.29 -1.51
CA MET A 3 44.21 -19.97 -1.47
C MET A 3 44.47 -21.46 -1.29
N SER A 4 44.18 -21.99 -0.10
CA SER A 4 44.12 -23.44 0.13
C SER A 4 42.78 -23.96 -0.39
N MET A 5 42.81 -24.78 -1.44
CA MET A 5 41.65 -25.58 -1.85
C MET A 5 41.51 -26.77 -0.89
N THR A 6 40.35 -26.97 -0.29
CA THR A 6 40.04 -28.14 0.52
C THR A 6 39.83 -29.37 -0.38
N GLU A 7 40.43 -30.51 -0.03
CA GLU A 7 40.47 -31.76 -0.82
C GLU A 7 39.16 -32.59 -0.89
N ASN A 8 37.98 -31.97 -0.73
CA ASN A 8 36.74 -32.73 -0.53
C ASN A 8 35.65 -32.57 -1.61
N VAL A 9 36.03 -32.30 -2.86
CA VAL A 9 35.09 -32.44 -3.99
C VAL A 9 35.62 -33.48 -4.96
N LYS A 10 35.51 -34.76 -4.58
CA LYS A 10 35.44 -35.84 -5.58
C LYS A 10 33.97 -36.02 -5.94
N PRO A 11 33.50 -35.57 -7.11
CA PRO A 11 32.28 -36.14 -7.64
C PRO A 11 32.57 -37.62 -7.85
N SER A 12 31.90 -38.48 -7.08
CA SER A 12 31.98 -39.92 -7.30
C SER A 12 31.44 -40.18 -8.71
N MET A 13 32.34 -40.41 -9.67
CA MET A 13 31.93 -40.61 -11.05
C MET A 13 31.02 -41.83 -11.13
N PRO A 14 29.90 -41.75 -11.87
CA PRO A 14 29.01 -42.90 -12.02
C PRO A 14 29.77 -44.04 -12.68
N LYS A 15 29.79 -45.20 -12.01
CA LYS A 15 30.32 -46.44 -12.59
C LYS A 15 29.40 -46.86 -13.73
N THR A 16 29.94 -46.95 -14.93
CA THR A 16 29.21 -47.38 -16.14
C THR A 16 30.05 -48.41 -16.89
N GLU A 17 29.38 -49.39 -17.49
CA GLU A 17 30.05 -50.49 -18.21
C GLU A 17 30.44 -50.11 -19.64
N SER A 18 30.00 -48.94 -20.11
CA SER A 18 30.15 -48.49 -21.49
C SER A 18 30.35 -46.97 -21.58
N ALA A 19 31.29 -46.54 -22.44
CA ALA A 19 31.54 -45.13 -22.73
C ALA A 19 30.30 -44.39 -23.26
N LYS A 20 29.38 -45.09 -23.95
CA LYS A 20 28.11 -44.53 -24.43
C LYS A 20 27.17 -44.21 -23.28
N GLU A 21 27.12 -45.06 -22.27
CA GLU A 21 26.29 -44.86 -21.07
C GLU A 21 26.86 -43.75 -20.19
N PHE A 22 28.19 -43.68 -20.08
CA PHE A 22 28.87 -42.59 -19.40
C PHE A 22 28.54 -41.22 -20.02
N MET A 23 28.64 -41.10 -21.36
CA MET A 23 28.30 -39.86 -22.06
C MET A 23 26.82 -39.48 -21.92
N ARG A 24 25.93 -40.48 -21.92
CA ARG A 24 24.49 -40.27 -21.66
C ARG A 24 24.25 -39.72 -20.26
N MET A 25 24.84 -40.35 -19.23
CA MET A 25 24.70 -39.91 -17.84
C MET A 25 25.27 -38.51 -17.60
N ILE A 26 26.43 -38.18 -18.17
CA ILE A 26 26.98 -36.81 -18.08
C ILE A 26 26.03 -35.79 -18.70
N LYS A 27 25.47 -36.11 -19.86
CA LYS A 27 24.54 -35.22 -20.56
C LYS A 27 23.25 -35.02 -19.76
N GLU A 28 22.67 -36.09 -19.25
CA GLU A 28 21.46 -36.04 -18.41
C GLU A 28 21.71 -35.28 -17.11
N TYR A 29 22.76 -35.64 -16.36
CA TYR A 29 23.13 -35.02 -15.10
C TYR A 29 23.43 -33.52 -15.26
N SER A 30 24.17 -33.15 -16.32
CA SER A 30 24.48 -31.74 -16.58
C SER A 30 23.25 -30.94 -17.00
N GLN A 31 22.38 -31.49 -17.85
CA GLN A 31 21.20 -30.75 -18.32
C GLN A 31 20.13 -30.62 -17.24
N SER A 32 19.85 -31.66 -16.44
CA SER A 32 18.88 -31.59 -15.35
C SER A 32 19.35 -30.65 -14.24
N ASP A 33 20.58 -30.81 -13.73
CA ASP A 33 21.08 -30.03 -12.60
C ASP A 33 21.22 -28.55 -12.94
N ILE A 34 21.64 -28.21 -14.18
CA ILE A 34 21.73 -26.81 -14.63
C ILE A 34 20.33 -26.20 -14.73
N THR A 35 19.37 -26.95 -15.27
CA THR A 35 17.99 -26.49 -15.43
C THR A 35 17.32 -26.26 -14.06
N ASP A 36 17.49 -27.20 -13.13
CA ASP A 36 16.93 -27.09 -11.78
C ASP A 36 17.54 -25.91 -11.00
N LYS A 37 18.87 -25.74 -11.05
CA LYS A 37 19.55 -24.59 -10.44
C LYS A 37 19.08 -23.26 -11.03
N PHE A 38 18.92 -23.20 -12.35
CA PHE A 38 18.41 -22.02 -13.03
C PHE A 38 16.99 -21.70 -12.58
N ILE A 39 16.09 -22.68 -12.57
CA ILE A 39 14.69 -22.50 -12.15
C ILE A 39 14.60 -22.05 -10.69
N VAL A 40 15.37 -22.67 -9.78
CA VAL A 40 15.44 -22.24 -8.38
C VAL A 40 15.92 -20.79 -8.29
N GLY A 41 16.96 -20.42 -9.04
CA GLY A 41 17.44 -19.04 -9.12
C GLY A 41 16.37 -18.06 -9.59
N THR A 42 15.62 -18.42 -10.64
CA THR A 42 14.49 -17.60 -11.13
C THR A 42 13.40 -17.45 -10.09
N LEU A 43 12.99 -18.53 -9.41
CA LEU A 43 11.96 -18.50 -8.38
C LEU A 43 12.38 -17.67 -7.17
N MET A 44 13.63 -17.79 -6.74
CA MET A 44 14.17 -16.96 -5.66
C MET A 44 14.22 -15.48 -6.04
N SER A 45 14.61 -15.18 -7.29
CA SER A 45 14.56 -13.81 -7.81
C SER A 45 13.13 -13.28 -7.84
N GLU A 46 12.17 -14.06 -8.32
CA GLU A 46 10.75 -13.67 -8.32
C GLU A 46 10.26 -13.44 -6.89
N LEU A 47 10.52 -14.36 -5.96
CA LEU A 47 10.10 -14.25 -4.55
C LEU A 47 10.60 -12.97 -3.88
N THR A 48 11.85 -12.59 -4.13
CA THR A 48 12.51 -11.43 -3.50
C THR A 48 12.14 -10.10 -4.15
N THR A 49 11.81 -10.10 -5.45
CA THR A 49 11.55 -8.88 -6.23
C THR A 49 10.07 -8.60 -6.45
N LYS A 50 9.18 -9.58 -6.25
CA LYS A 50 7.73 -9.41 -6.44
C LYS A 50 7.23 -8.24 -5.60
N LYS A 51 6.56 -7.30 -6.24
CA LYS A 51 5.90 -6.15 -5.60
C LYS A 51 4.40 -6.26 -5.77
N PHE A 52 3.67 -5.81 -4.77
CA PHE A 52 2.22 -5.67 -4.88
C PHE A 52 1.90 -4.51 -5.82
N ASP A 53 0.97 -4.74 -6.73
CA ASP A 53 0.37 -3.73 -7.57
C ASP A 53 -1.14 -3.64 -7.28
N TRP A 54 -1.70 -2.45 -7.45
CA TRP A 54 -3.13 -2.21 -7.21
C TRP A 54 -4.05 -2.74 -8.32
N SER A 55 -3.51 -3.42 -9.34
CA SER A 55 -4.33 -4.01 -10.42
C SER A 55 -4.98 -5.32 -10.00
N GLN A 56 -4.42 -5.98 -8.99
CA GLN A 56 -4.94 -7.19 -8.39
C GLN A 56 -5.30 -6.99 -6.90
N PRO A 57 -6.24 -7.77 -6.36
CA PRO A 57 -6.50 -7.81 -4.92
C PRO A 57 -5.29 -8.29 -4.10
N ILE A 58 -5.12 -7.78 -2.87
CA ILE A 58 -3.97 -8.15 -2.02
C ILE A 58 -3.91 -9.66 -1.71
N HIS A 59 -5.08 -10.32 -1.65
CA HIS A 59 -5.14 -11.75 -1.36
C HIS A 59 -4.56 -12.61 -2.50
N GLU A 60 -4.69 -12.16 -3.76
CA GLU A 60 -4.10 -12.84 -4.92
C GLU A 60 -2.58 -12.70 -4.89
N HIS A 61 -2.08 -11.50 -4.61
CA HIS A 61 -0.65 -11.24 -4.47
C HIS A 61 0.00 -12.09 -3.37
N VAL A 62 -0.60 -12.14 -2.17
CA VAL A 62 -0.13 -12.99 -1.06
C VAL A 62 -0.13 -14.47 -1.45
N THR A 63 -1.17 -14.92 -2.15
CA THR A 63 -1.25 -16.30 -2.65
C THR A 63 -0.17 -16.57 -3.70
N GLY A 64 0.12 -15.60 -4.57
CA GLY A 64 1.21 -15.68 -5.54
C GLY A 64 2.58 -15.87 -4.87
N ILE A 65 2.89 -15.10 -3.82
CA ILE A 65 4.13 -15.28 -3.05
C ILE A 65 4.17 -16.67 -2.40
N ALA A 66 3.08 -17.12 -1.79
CA ALA A 66 2.99 -18.45 -1.17
C ALA A 66 3.18 -19.58 -2.18
N ASN A 67 2.65 -19.43 -3.40
CA ASN A 67 2.82 -20.40 -4.48
C ASN A 67 4.28 -20.51 -4.95
N ILE A 68 5.01 -19.40 -5.03
CA ILE A 68 6.45 -19.42 -5.34
C ILE A 68 7.21 -20.19 -4.25
N ALA A 69 6.92 -19.90 -2.98
CA ALA A 69 7.51 -20.63 -1.85
C ALA A 69 7.18 -22.14 -1.87
N ALA A 70 5.95 -22.52 -2.22
CA ALA A 70 5.56 -23.92 -2.36
C ALA A 70 6.31 -24.62 -3.50
N ARG A 71 6.54 -23.93 -4.64
CA ARG A 71 7.35 -24.46 -5.74
C ARG A 71 8.81 -24.65 -5.32
N LEU A 72 9.39 -23.69 -4.61
CA LEU A 72 10.74 -23.82 -4.03
C LEU A 72 10.81 -25.03 -3.09
N LYS A 73 9.79 -25.22 -2.24
CA LYS A 73 9.71 -26.39 -1.34
C LYS A 73 9.68 -27.71 -2.10
N SER A 74 8.97 -27.79 -3.23
CA SER A 74 8.96 -28.99 -4.08
C SER A 74 10.32 -29.32 -4.71
N MET A 75 11.21 -28.33 -4.79
CA MET A 75 12.60 -28.46 -5.28
C MET A 75 13.62 -28.61 -4.14
N GLY A 76 13.16 -28.85 -2.91
CA GLY A 76 14.03 -29.04 -1.74
C GLY A 76 14.51 -27.76 -1.06
N ILE A 77 14.01 -26.58 -1.45
CA ILE A 77 14.33 -25.30 -0.82
C ILE A 77 13.19 -24.89 0.11
N GLU A 78 13.40 -25.03 1.41
CA GLU A 78 12.38 -24.67 2.40
C GLU A 78 12.34 -23.17 2.68
N VAL A 79 11.18 -22.55 2.51
CA VAL A 79 10.90 -21.17 2.91
C VAL A 79 10.08 -21.22 4.20
N ASN A 80 10.70 -20.85 5.32
CA ASN A 80 10.03 -20.77 6.60
C ASN A 80 8.90 -19.73 6.57
N GLU A 81 7.85 -19.92 7.39
CA GLU A 81 6.73 -19.00 7.51
C GLU A 81 7.15 -17.56 7.86
N SER A 82 8.11 -17.38 8.77
CA SER A 82 8.63 -16.05 9.12
C SER A 82 9.30 -15.36 7.93
N ILE A 83 10.08 -16.11 7.13
CA ILE A 83 10.71 -15.61 5.91
C ILE A 83 9.65 -15.25 4.86
N LEU A 84 8.61 -16.08 4.72
CA LEU A 84 7.51 -15.83 3.80
C LEU A 84 6.77 -14.53 4.16
N VAL A 85 6.46 -14.35 5.45
CA VAL A 85 5.85 -13.12 5.96
C VAL A 85 6.77 -11.91 5.70
N GLN A 86 8.09 -12.06 5.78
CA GLN A 86 9.03 -10.97 5.46
C GLN A 86 8.96 -10.57 3.99
N PHE A 87 8.89 -11.55 3.09
CA PHE A 87 8.76 -11.28 1.67
C PHE A 87 7.44 -10.59 1.35
N ILE A 88 6.34 -11.01 1.98
CA ILE A 88 5.06 -10.32 1.87
C ILE A 88 5.20 -8.87 2.34
N MET A 89 5.74 -8.62 3.53
CA MET A 89 5.93 -7.27 4.06
C MET A 89 6.78 -6.39 3.14
N ASN A 90 7.89 -6.92 2.63
CA ASN A 90 8.81 -6.19 1.75
C ASN A 90 8.24 -5.95 0.34
N SER A 91 7.23 -6.71 -0.06
CA SER A 91 6.56 -6.57 -1.35
C SER A 91 5.52 -5.44 -1.37
N LEU A 92 5.06 -4.99 -0.20
CA LEU A 92 4.03 -3.96 -0.09
C LEU A 92 4.58 -2.57 -0.50
N PRO A 93 3.76 -1.74 -1.16
CA PRO A 93 4.15 -0.40 -1.53
C PRO A 93 4.01 0.56 -0.34
N PRO A 94 4.58 1.78 -0.43
CA PRO A 94 4.65 2.72 0.70
C PRO A 94 3.31 3.11 1.32
N GLU A 95 2.21 2.98 0.61
CA GLU A 95 0.84 3.23 1.11
C GLU A 95 0.48 2.34 2.30
N PHE A 96 1.10 1.16 2.41
CA PHE A 96 0.96 0.26 3.56
C PHE A 96 1.91 0.62 4.72
N GLY A 97 2.66 1.72 4.64
CA GLY A 97 3.70 2.07 5.63
C GLY A 97 3.18 2.15 7.08
N GLN A 98 1.96 2.67 7.28
CA GLN A 98 1.34 2.69 8.61
C GLN A 98 1.05 1.28 9.14
N PHE A 99 0.54 0.40 8.28
CA PHE A 99 0.34 -1.01 8.61
C PHE A 99 1.67 -1.70 8.96
N GLN A 100 2.74 -1.45 8.20
CA GLN A 100 4.05 -2.06 8.45
C GLN A 100 4.62 -1.69 9.82
N VAL A 101 4.56 -0.41 10.20
CA VAL A 101 5.02 0.05 11.52
C VAL A 101 4.20 -0.57 12.64
N ASN A 102 2.87 -0.60 12.49
CA ASN A 102 1.97 -1.16 13.49
C ASN A 102 2.21 -2.66 13.66
N TYR A 103 2.29 -3.41 12.54
CA TYR A 103 2.48 -4.85 12.56
C TYR A 103 3.81 -5.23 13.23
N ASN A 104 4.92 -4.56 12.86
CA ASN A 104 6.24 -4.83 13.44
C ASN A 104 6.33 -4.48 14.93
N THR A 105 5.53 -3.53 15.42
CA THR A 105 5.54 -3.09 16.82
C THR A 105 4.67 -3.96 17.72
N ILE A 106 3.59 -4.52 17.16
CA ILE A 106 2.55 -5.23 17.93
C ILE A 106 2.77 -6.75 17.93
N LYS A 107 3.46 -7.30 16.92
CA LYS A 107 3.51 -8.75 16.71
C LYS A 107 4.80 -9.39 17.20
N ASP A 108 4.67 -10.19 18.25
CA ASP A 108 5.77 -11.00 18.82
C ASP A 108 6.15 -12.20 17.94
N LYS A 109 5.18 -12.79 17.23
CA LYS A 109 5.38 -13.92 16.33
C LYS A 109 4.65 -13.72 15.03
N TRP A 110 5.32 -14.10 13.94
CA TRP A 110 4.84 -13.90 12.59
C TRP A 110 3.97 -15.10 12.19
N ASN A 111 2.77 -14.82 11.68
CA ASN A 111 1.79 -15.82 11.27
C ASN A 111 1.21 -15.46 9.91
N PHE A 112 1.29 -16.38 8.96
CA PHE A 112 0.87 -16.19 7.58
C PHE A 112 -0.64 -16.03 7.42
N GLN A 113 -1.44 -16.76 8.20
CA GLN A 113 -2.91 -16.63 8.15
C GLN A 113 -3.37 -15.30 8.72
N GLU A 114 -2.76 -14.87 9.82
CA GLU A 114 -3.05 -13.57 10.43
C GLU A 114 -2.68 -12.42 9.50
N ILE A 115 -1.48 -12.41 8.92
CA ILE A 115 -1.08 -11.32 8.05
C ILE A 115 -1.96 -11.23 6.80
N LYS A 116 -2.36 -12.39 6.24
CA LYS A 116 -3.30 -12.44 5.12
C LYS A 116 -4.61 -11.74 5.47
N ALA A 117 -5.18 -12.03 6.64
CA ALA A 117 -6.43 -11.42 7.09
C ALA A 117 -6.30 -9.91 7.31
N ILE A 118 -5.23 -9.47 7.99
CA ILE A 118 -5.02 -8.04 8.29
C ILE A 118 -4.75 -7.25 7.01
N LEU A 119 -4.00 -7.81 6.06
CA LEU A 119 -3.73 -7.15 4.78
C LEU A 119 -4.99 -6.92 3.95
N VAL A 120 -5.92 -7.87 3.93
CA VAL A 120 -7.22 -7.71 3.25
C VAL A 120 -8.03 -6.57 3.88
N GLN A 121 -8.04 -6.49 5.21
CA GLN A 121 -8.71 -5.39 5.92
C GLN A 121 -8.04 -4.04 5.63
N GLU A 122 -6.70 -4.01 5.59
CA GLU A 122 -5.94 -2.80 5.33
C GLU A 122 -6.12 -2.32 3.88
N GLU A 123 -6.18 -3.23 2.90
CA GLU A 123 -6.50 -2.91 1.52
C GLU A 123 -7.85 -2.21 1.40
N GLU A 124 -8.89 -2.72 2.09
CA GLU A 124 -10.23 -2.10 2.10
C GLU A 124 -10.20 -0.69 2.72
N ARG A 125 -9.43 -0.52 3.81
CA ARG A 125 -9.24 0.79 4.46
C ARG A 125 -8.58 1.79 3.52
N LEU A 126 -7.52 1.36 2.80
CA LEU A 126 -6.80 2.20 1.85
C LEU A 126 -7.65 2.57 0.63
N LYS A 127 -8.44 1.62 0.08
CA LYS A 127 -9.39 1.88 -1.00
C LYS A 127 -10.40 2.96 -0.60
N LYS A 128 -10.99 2.85 0.60
CA LYS A 128 -11.90 3.87 1.14
C LYS A 128 -11.23 5.23 1.23
N MET A 129 -10.00 5.34 1.75
CA MET A 129 -9.29 6.63 1.83
C MET A 129 -9.08 7.27 0.45
N ARG A 130 -8.77 6.47 -0.57
CA ARG A 130 -8.58 6.97 -1.95
C ARG A 130 -9.87 7.57 -2.51
N ASP A 131 -11.00 6.92 -2.30
CA ASP A 131 -12.30 7.39 -2.79
C ASP A 131 -12.72 8.71 -2.12
N HIS A 132 -12.42 8.87 -0.82
CA HIS A 132 -12.68 10.12 -0.09
C HIS A 132 -11.76 11.26 -0.56
N SER A 133 -10.52 10.96 -0.95
CA SER A 133 -9.58 11.96 -1.47
C SER A 133 -10.01 12.52 -2.83
N ILE A 134 -10.61 11.69 -3.71
CA ILE A 134 -11.08 12.12 -5.04
C ILE A 134 -12.31 13.04 -4.93
N HIS A 135 -13.15 12.82 -3.91
CA HIS A 135 -14.37 13.60 -3.69
C HIS A 135 -14.09 15.01 -3.14
N LEU A 136 -12.93 15.24 -2.53
CA LEU A 136 -12.53 16.55 -2.01
C LEU A 136 -12.00 17.50 -3.11
N THR A 137 -11.41 16.96 -4.18
CA THR A 137 -10.86 17.77 -5.29
C THR A 137 -11.90 18.22 -6.31
N THR A 138 -13.14 17.73 -6.25
CA THR A 138 -14.21 18.11 -7.19
C THR A 138 -15.08 19.28 -6.71
N HIS A 139 -14.86 19.82 -5.51
CA HIS A 139 -15.67 20.92 -4.98
C HIS A 139 -14.94 22.27 -4.83
N GLU A 140 -13.72 22.38 -5.37
CA GLU A 140 -12.97 23.64 -5.43
C GLU A 140 -12.89 24.15 -6.87
N GLY A 141 -14.02 24.59 -7.43
CA GLY A 141 -14.00 25.05 -8.83
C GLY A 141 -15.31 25.56 -9.41
N ALA A 142 -16.07 26.39 -8.70
CA ALA A 142 -17.16 27.12 -9.34
C ALA A 142 -17.52 28.43 -8.62
N SER A 143 -16.76 29.49 -8.86
CA SER A 143 -17.26 30.88 -8.79
C SER A 143 -16.38 31.79 -9.65
N PHE A 144 -16.18 31.45 -10.93
CA PHE A 144 -15.79 32.44 -11.92
C PHE A 144 -17.05 33.13 -12.44
N SER A 145 -17.19 34.38 -12.01
CA SER A 145 -18.13 35.38 -12.49
C SER A 145 -18.07 35.52 -14.02
N LYS A 146 -19.13 35.06 -14.70
CA LYS A 146 -19.45 35.51 -16.07
C LYS A 146 -20.53 36.58 -16.00
N ALA A 147 -20.09 37.83 -15.93
CA ALA A 147 -20.93 38.98 -16.27
C ALA A 147 -21.15 38.99 -17.80
N LYS A 148 -22.40 39.09 -18.24
CA LYS A 148 -22.76 39.57 -19.58
C LYS A 148 -23.40 40.96 -19.43
N PRO A 149 -23.03 41.96 -20.27
CA PRO A 149 -23.58 43.31 -20.20
C PRO A 149 -24.76 43.51 -21.17
N GLY A 150 -25.65 44.44 -20.81
CA GLY A 150 -26.68 45.04 -21.68
C GLY A 150 -28.11 44.74 -21.20
N ASN A 151 -29.04 45.68 -21.07
CA ASN A 151 -29.02 47.13 -21.25
C ASN A 151 -30.20 47.72 -20.44
N LYS A 152 -30.12 49.01 -20.16
CA LYS A 152 -30.94 49.82 -19.25
C LYS A 152 -32.45 49.80 -19.57
N ASN A 153 -33.29 49.84 -18.54
CA ASN A 153 -34.28 50.92 -18.41
C ASN A 153 -34.81 51.06 -16.96
N LYS A 154 -34.83 52.32 -16.51
CA LYS A 154 -35.30 52.84 -15.22
C LYS A 154 -36.79 52.54 -15.00
N LYS A 155 -37.19 52.33 -13.73
CA LYS A 155 -38.11 53.22 -13.00
C LYS A 155 -38.33 52.77 -11.54
N ASP A 156 -38.01 53.71 -10.66
CA ASP A 156 -38.70 54.15 -9.44
C ASP A 156 -38.94 53.23 -8.23
N ILE A 157 -38.81 53.93 -7.10
CA ILE A 157 -38.67 53.51 -5.72
C ILE A 157 -40.05 53.29 -5.08
N ALA A 158 -40.23 52.16 -4.39
CA ALA A 158 -41.01 52.08 -3.15
C ALA A 158 -40.68 50.79 -2.37
N PRO A 159 -40.57 50.83 -1.03
CA PRO A 159 -40.03 49.72 -0.23
C PRO A 159 -41.13 48.71 0.13
N MET A 160 -40.96 47.44 -0.27
CA MET A 160 -41.84 46.35 0.14
C MET A 160 -41.21 45.50 1.25
N LYS A 161 -41.75 45.73 2.46
CA LYS A 161 -42.08 44.76 3.52
C LYS A 161 -41.18 43.52 3.64
N VAL A 162 -40.38 43.55 4.71
CA VAL A 162 -39.81 42.39 5.40
C VAL A 162 -40.95 41.45 5.79
N ASN A 163 -40.99 40.25 5.20
CA ASN A 163 -41.69 39.11 5.79
C ASN A 163 -40.67 38.13 6.36
N LYS A 164 -40.77 37.99 7.68
CA LYS A 164 -40.11 37.00 8.53
C LYS A 164 -40.32 35.60 7.98
N GLY A 165 -39.24 34.94 7.58
CA GLY A 165 -39.17 33.50 7.33
C GLY A 165 -38.03 32.92 8.14
N ASN A 166 -38.37 32.47 9.35
CA ASN A 166 -37.46 31.99 10.38
C ASN A 166 -36.91 30.60 10.01
N ILE A 167 -35.61 30.47 9.72
CA ILE A 167 -34.91 29.19 9.81
C ILE A 167 -33.57 29.46 10.50
N GLN A 168 -33.62 29.59 11.83
CA GLN A 168 -32.44 29.53 12.68
C GLN A 168 -31.86 28.11 12.60
N LYS A 169 -30.89 27.89 11.72
CA LYS A 169 -29.95 26.78 11.91
C LYS A 169 -28.97 27.24 12.97
N ASP A 170 -29.04 26.63 14.15
CA ASP A 170 -28.19 26.89 15.31
C ASP A 170 -26.71 26.63 14.97
N HIS A 171 -26.06 27.59 14.32
CA HIS A 171 -24.63 27.52 14.06
C HIS A 171 -23.89 27.81 15.35
N LYS A 172 -23.41 26.73 15.98
CA LYS A 172 -22.58 26.75 17.18
C LYS A 172 -21.13 27.07 16.78
N CYS A 173 -20.55 28.08 17.42
CA CYS A 173 -19.16 28.43 17.24
C CYS A 173 -18.24 27.31 17.72
N PHE A 174 -17.41 26.76 16.82
CA PHE A 174 -16.45 25.69 17.15
C PHE A 174 -15.36 26.11 18.15
N PHE A 175 -15.18 27.41 18.42
CA PHE A 175 -14.19 27.92 19.36
C PHE A 175 -14.75 28.11 20.77
N CYS A 176 -15.85 28.86 20.92
CA CYS A 176 -16.41 29.18 22.23
C CYS A 176 -17.67 28.37 22.59
N LYS A 177 -18.12 27.49 21.69
CA LYS A 177 -19.33 26.66 21.83
C LYS A 177 -20.64 27.45 22.03
N LYS A 178 -20.65 28.78 21.81
CA LYS A 178 -21.87 29.62 21.81
C LYS A 178 -22.52 29.67 20.43
N ILE A 179 -23.86 29.76 20.41
CA ILE A 179 -24.67 29.80 19.18
C ILE A 179 -24.72 31.24 18.64
N GLY A 180 -24.90 31.39 17.33
CA GLY A 180 -25.18 32.68 16.68
C GLY A 180 -24.00 33.34 15.98
N HIS A 181 -22.82 32.67 15.91
CA HIS A 181 -21.67 33.15 15.14
C HIS A 181 -20.74 32.00 14.74
N PHE A 182 -20.00 32.17 13.64
CA PHE A 182 -18.98 31.22 13.20
C PHE A 182 -17.62 31.47 13.90
N LYS A 183 -16.71 30.48 13.87
CA LYS A 183 -15.37 30.56 14.49
C LYS A 183 -14.58 31.82 14.08
N LYS A 184 -14.76 32.30 12.85
CA LYS A 184 -14.12 33.51 12.31
C LYS A 184 -14.62 34.81 12.98
N ASP A 185 -15.88 34.83 13.41
CA ASP A 185 -16.56 35.99 13.97
C ASP A 185 -16.67 35.89 15.50
N CYS A 186 -15.88 35.02 16.13
CA CYS A 186 -15.96 34.79 17.57
C CYS A 186 -15.34 35.96 18.35
N PRO A 187 -16.10 36.67 19.20
CA PRO A 187 -15.58 37.79 19.97
C PRO A 187 -14.46 37.37 20.94
N LYS A 188 -14.48 36.12 21.43
CA LYS A 188 -13.38 35.56 22.26
C LYS A 188 -12.08 35.32 21.49
N ARG A 189 -12.13 35.24 20.15
CA ARG A 189 -10.92 35.07 19.32
C ARG A 189 -10.12 36.37 19.22
N ARG A 190 -10.78 37.54 19.30
CA ARG A 190 -10.10 38.85 19.31
C ARG A 190 -9.32 39.10 20.60
N TYR A 191 -9.72 38.51 21.72
CA TYR A 191 -8.96 38.58 22.98
C TYR A 191 -7.70 37.69 22.97
N PHE A 192 -7.68 36.59 22.22
CA PHE A 192 -6.50 35.72 22.11
C PHE A 192 -5.40 36.30 21.22
N LEU A 193 -5.76 37.10 20.21
CA LEU A 193 -4.78 37.82 19.38
C LEU A 193 -4.16 39.05 20.06
N CYS A 194 -4.69 39.46 21.22
CA CYS A 194 -4.17 40.62 21.96
C CYS A 194 -3.15 40.22 23.04
N PHE A 195 -3.03 38.94 23.40
CA PHE A 195 -2.09 38.45 24.43
C PHE A 195 -0.75 37.90 23.89
N CYS A 196 -0.52 37.89 22.58
CA CYS A 196 0.77 37.51 21.97
C CYS A 196 1.59 38.71 21.48
N LYS A 197 1.30 39.92 21.97
CA LYS A 197 2.20 41.07 21.87
C LYS A 197 2.44 41.62 23.26
N PHE A 198 3.30 40.95 24.01
CA PHE A 198 4.34 41.51 24.90
C PHE A 198 5.23 40.36 25.36
#